data_AF-A0A7C3UB73-F1
#
_entry.id   AF-A0A7C3UB73-F1
#
_cell.length_a   1.000
_cell.length_b   1.000
_cell.length_c   1.000
_cell.angle_alpha   90.00
_cell.angle_beta   90.00
_cell.angle_gamma   90.00
#
_symmetry.space_group_name_H-M   'P 1'
#
loop_
_entity.id
_entity.type
_entity.pdbx_description
1 polymer ?
#
loop_
_entity_poly.entity_id
_entity_poly.type
_entity_poly.pdbx_seq_one_letter_code
_entity_poly.pdbx_strand_id
1 'polypeptide(L)' 'MSGGKGSLRNKWRYSDYAIILIKGGAMYVMGTHRYGTEAALLWLSRKPLFYSYVIIKWVDVDGDGNVDLKEVSEVMRI' A
#
# COMPACT_ATOMS: atom_id res chain seq x y z
N MET A 1 34.75 4.05 24.02
CA MET A 1 33.34 3.60 24.10
C MET A 1 32.46 4.67 23.47
N SER A 2 31.73 4.33 22.42
CA SER A 2 30.38 4.84 22.11
C SER A 2 29.95 4.19 20.80
N GLY A 3 29.33 3.02 20.91
CA GLY A 3 28.73 2.33 19.78
C GLY A 3 27.45 3.06 19.39
N GLY A 4 27.48 3.73 18.23
CA GLY A 4 26.27 4.25 17.58
C GLY A 4 25.37 3.08 17.20
N LYS A 5 24.38 2.77 18.04
CA LYS A 5 23.28 1.88 17.67
C LYS A 5 22.54 2.55 16.51
N GLY A 6 22.79 2.08 15.28
CA GLY A 6 21.91 2.34 14.15
C GLY A 6 20.51 1.89 14.53
N SER A 7 19.63 2.86 14.84
CA SER A 7 18.23 2.58 15.06
C SER A 7 17.67 2.06 13.74
N LEU A 8 17.35 0.77 13.69
CA LEU A 8 16.44 0.19 12.70
C LEU A 8 15.05 0.80 12.94
N ARG A 9 14.92 2.12 12.72
CA ARG A 9 13.68 2.87 12.90
C ARG A 9 12.71 2.31 11.88
N ASN A 10 11.78 1.50 12.37
CA ASN A 10 10.76 0.73 11.64
C ASN A 10 10.35 1.37 10.30
N LYS A 11 10.97 0.93 9.19
CA LYS A 11 10.55 1.30 7.83
C LYS A 11 9.08 0.90 7.56
N TRP A 12 8.57 -0.08 8.29
CA TRP A 12 7.20 -0.57 8.22
C TRP A 12 6.12 0.50 8.47
N ARG A 13 6.45 1.58 9.18
CA ARG A 13 5.47 2.65 9.43
C ARG A 13 5.36 3.65 8.27
N TYR A 14 6.30 3.61 7.31
CA TYR A 14 6.42 4.61 6.26
C TYR A 14 6.09 4.09 4.86
N SER A 15 5.80 2.80 4.70
CA SER A 15 5.36 2.26 3.41
C SER A 15 4.66 0.91 3.57
N ASP A 16 3.67 0.67 2.73
CA ASP A 16 2.95 -0.60 2.66
C ASP A 16 2.61 -0.94 1.20
N TYR A 17 2.35 -2.22 0.94
CA TYR A 17 1.93 -2.73 -0.36
C TYR A 17 0.58 -3.42 -0.22
N ALA A 18 -0.18 -3.44 -1.31
CA ALA A 18 -1.37 -4.27 -1.39
C ALA A 18 -1.54 -4.87 -2.78
N ILE A 19 -2.21 -6.02 -2.81
CA ILE A 19 -2.70 -6.65 -4.03
C ILE A 19 -4.22 -6.52 -4.09
N ILE A 20 -4.72 -6.20 -5.27
CA ILE A 20 -6.13 -6.35 -5.63
C ILE A 20 -6.18 -7.39 -6.75
N LEU A 21 -6.97 -8.45 -6.58
CA LEU A 21 -7.12 -9.55 -7.52
C LEU A 21 -8.60 -9.74 -7.86
N ILE A 22 -8.93 -9.77 -9.16
CA ILE A 22 -10.24 -10.20 -9.64
C ILE A 22 -10.11 -11.64 -10.14
N LYS A 23 -10.80 -12.57 -9.50
CA LYS A 23 -10.78 -13.99 -9.89
C LYS A 23 -12.12 -14.65 -9.62
N GLY A 24 -12.69 -15.29 -10.64
CA GLY A 24 -13.97 -16.02 -10.53
C GLY A 24 -15.15 -15.12 -10.15
N GLY A 25 -15.18 -13.88 -10.64
CA GLY A 25 -16.23 -12.91 -10.29
C GLY A 25 -16.10 -12.28 -8.90
N ALA A 26 -15.10 -12.67 -8.12
CA ALA A 26 -14.81 -12.10 -6.81
C ALA A 26 -13.61 -11.15 -6.86
N MET A 27 -13.64 -10.13 -6.01
CA MET A 27 -12.52 -9.22 -5.77
C MET A 27 -11.89 -9.52 -4.42
N TYR A 28 -10.57 -9.70 -4.40
CA TYR A 28 -9.77 -9.94 -3.21
C TYR A 28 -8.84 -8.74 -3.01
N VAL A 29 -8.83 -8.20 -1.79
CA VAL A 29 -7.98 -7.05 -1.41
C VAL A 29 -7.17 -7.44 -0.19
N MET A 30 -5.84 -7.31 -0.28
CA MET A 30 -4.95 -7.64 0.84
C MET A 30 -3.75 -6.71 0.85
N GLY A 31 -3.65 -5.88 1.90
CA GLY A 31 -2.41 -5.21 2.27
C GLY A 31 -1.44 -6.13 3.01
N THR A 32 -0.14 -5.81 3.01
CA THR A 32 0.80 -6.50 3.90
C THR A 32 0.52 -6.14 5.37
N HIS A 33 0.02 -4.92 5.61
CA HIS A 33 -0.57 -4.47 6.87
C HIS A 33 -1.83 -3.62 6.61
N ARG A 34 -2.35 -2.98 7.68
CA ARG A 34 -3.58 -2.17 7.61
C ARG A 34 -3.53 -1.06 6.57
N TYR A 35 -2.38 -0.40 6.41
CA TYR A 35 -2.20 0.75 5.54
C TYR A 35 -2.31 0.37 4.07
N GLY A 36 -1.81 -0.81 3.69
CA GLY A 36 -1.94 -1.34 2.34
C GLY A 36 -3.40 -1.64 2.00
N THR A 37 -4.15 -2.26 2.92
CA THR A 37 -5.58 -2.54 2.70
C THR A 37 -6.37 -1.24 2.55
N GLU A 38 -6.12 -0.26 3.40
CA GLU A 38 -6.74 1.06 3.32
C GLU A 38 -6.41 1.78 2.00
N ALA A 39 -5.13 1.75 1.59
CA ALA A 39 -4.68 2.32 0.32
C ALA A 39 -5.36 1.67 -0.89
N ALA A 40 -5.57 0.35 -0.84
CA ALA A 40 -6.21 -0.38 -1.92
C ALA A 40 -7.69 -0.02 -2.06
N LEU A 41 -8.39 0.05 -0.93
CA LEU A 41 -9.80 0.47 -0.90
C LEU A 41 -9.96 1.93 -1.35
N LEU A 42 -9.07 2.82 -0.90
CA LEU A 42 -9.08 4.22 -1.30
C LEU A 42 -8.83 4.36 -2.82
N TRP A 43 -7.86 3.62 -3.36
CA TRP A 43 -7.59 3.60 -4.80
C TRP A 43 -8.81 3.09 -5.61
N LEU A 44 -9.43 1.99 -5.17
CA LEU A 44 -10.63 1.40 -5.80
C LEU A 44 -11.82 2.36 -5.79
N SER A 45 -11.96 3.18 -4.74
CA SER A 45 -13.04 4.17 -4.66
C SER A 45 -12.98 5.24 -5.78
N ARG A 46 -11.84 5.39 -6.44
CA ARG A 46 -11.60 6.39 -7.48
C ARG A 46 -11.36 5.80 -8.87
N LYS A 47 -10.92 4.54 -8.95
CA LYS A 47 -10.55 3.90 -10.21
C LYS A 47 -11.26 2.56 -10.38
N PRO A 48 -12.11 2.39 -11.41
CA PRO A 48 -12.63 1.07 -11.75
C PRO A 48 -11.48 0.15 -12.17
N LEU A 49 -11.48 -1.08 -11.66
CA LEU A 49 -10.47 -2.07 -11.99
C LEU A 49 -10.93 -2.94 -13.16
N PHE A 50 -10.18 -2.91 -14.26
CA PHE A 50 -10.42 -3.75 -15.46
C PHE A 50 -9.39 -4.87 -15.64
N TYR A 51 -8.38 -4.91 -14.77
CA TYR A 51 -7.26 -5.85 -14.81
C TYR A 51 -7.52 -7.08 -13.93
N SER A 52 -6.85 -8.18 -14.25
CA SER A 52 -6.98 -9.40 -13.45
C SER A 52 -6.35 -9.20 -12.08
N TYR A 53 -5.25 -8.44 -12.00
CA TYR A 53 -4.71 -7.97 -10.73
C TYR A 53 -3.98 -6.63 -10.85
N VAL A 54 -3.87 -5.93 -9.73
CA VAL A 54 -3.02 -4.75 -9.56
C VAL A 54 -2.28 -4.84 -8.22
N ILE A 55 -1.01 -4.43 -8.21
CA ILE A 55 -0.23 -4.21 -7.01
C ILE A 55 -0.10 -2.70 -6.83
N ILE A 56 -0.45 -2.22 -5.64
CA ILE A 56 -0.28 -0.83 -5.26
C ILE A 56 0.74 -0.71 -4.13
N LYS A 57 1.29 0.49 -3.99
CA LYS A 57 2.17 0.88 -2.90
C LYS A 57 1.71 2.21 -2.31
N TRP A 58 1.64 2.26 -0.99
CA TRP A 58 1.51 3.50 -0.22
C TRP A 58 2.84 3.85 0.44
N VAL A 59 3.15 5.14 0.54
CA VAL A 59 4.32 5.69 1.25
C VAL A 59 3.90 6.94 1.99
N ASP A 60 4.10 6.97 3.31
CA ASP A 60 3.88 8.15 4.15
C ASP A 60 4.96 9.21 3.84
N VAL A 61 4.65 10.14 2.92
CA VAL A 61 5.63 11.14 2.45
C VAL A 61 5.64 12.39 3.33
N ASP A 62 4.52 12.71 3.99
CA ASP A 62 4.40 13.88 4.85
C ASP A 62 4.52 13.56 6.35
N GLY A 63 4.54 12.28 6.72
CA GLY A 63 4.84 11.80 8.07
C GLY A 63 3.64 11.84 9.03
N ASP A 64 2.43 12.04 8.50
CA ASP A 64 1.21 12.12 9.32
C ASP A 64 0.62 10.73 9.64
N GLY A 65 1.07 9.70 8.92
CA GLY A 65 0.67 8.31 9.09
C GLY A 65 -0.76 7.99 8.66
N ASN A 66 -1.41 8.88 7.92
CA ASN A 66 -2.69 8.66 7.25
C ASN A 66 -2.47 8.12 5.85
N VAL A 67 -3.49 7.47 5.29
CA VAL A 67 -3.43 6.99 3.91
C VAL A 67 -4.08 8.00 2.99
N ASP A 68 -3.26 8.73 2.24
CA ASP A 68 -3.74 9.66 1.23
C ASP A 68 -3.59 9.11 -0.19
N LEU A 69 -4.57 9.41 -1.05
CA LEU A 69 -4.53 8.97 -2.45
C LEU A 69 -3.28 9.49 -3.20
N LYS A 70 -2.79 10.69 -2.82
CA LYS A 70 -1.57 11.30 -3.39
C LYS A 70 -0.30 10.49 -3.12
N GLU A 71 -0.34 9.64 -2.10
CA GLU A 71 0.74 8.78 -1.63
C GLU A 71 0.63 7.34 -2.17
N VAL A 72 -0.46 7.04 -2.87
CA VAL A 72 -0.72 5.72 -3.45
C VAL A 72 -0.27 5.70 -4.91
N SER A 73 0.55 4.71 -5.24
CA SER A 73 1.06 4.48 -6.59
C SER A 73 0.78 3.05 -7.03
N GLU A 74 0.56 2.87 -8.33
CA GLU A 74 0.46 1.54 -8.95
C GLU A 74 1.88 1.06 -9.25
N VAL A 75 2.21 -0.15 -8.79
CA VAL A 75 3.52 -0.79 -9.00
C VAL A 75 3.47 -1.70 -10.22
N MET A 76 2.36 -2.42 -10.40
CA MET A 76 2.19 -3.42 -11.45
C MET A 76 0.70 -3.67 -11.72
N ARG A 77 0.34 -4.00 -12.96
CA ARG A 77 -0.98 -4.52 -13.35
C ARG A 77 -0.85 -5.47 -14.55
N ILE A 78 -1.73 -6.47 -14.65
CA ILE A 78 -1.89 -7.38 -15.81
C ILE A 78 -3.37 -7.58 -16.12
#